data_AF-A0A930Z446-F1
#
_entry.id   AF-A0A930Z446-F1
#
_cell.length_a   1.000
_cell.length_b   1.000
_cell.length_c   1.000
_cell.angle_alpha   90.00
_cell.angle_beta   90.00
_cell.angle_gamma   90.00
#
_symmetry.space_group_name_H-M   'P 1'
#
loop_
_entity.id
_entity.type
_entity.pdbx_description
1 polymer ?
#
loop_
_entity_poly.entity_id
_entity_poly.type
_entity_poly.pdbx_seq_one_letter_code
_entity_poly.pdbx_strand_id
1 'polypeptide(L)'
;MKARSQVDGRRVGEVAAATGLTVRTLHYYEEIGLLPASSRTEAGHRLYSEADVERLYRICLLRRLGLQLGEIAHALDDPAWNLRSAMVSHMGDLDSRLEALARLRARIAGLVASQGASDSPLTDELLTILEEMTMLDTTVQRRIALLVYRDLEASYDYLIRVFGLGPGQLARDEAGRIVHGELQAGDGVIWLHPELPSMGLSSPKAVGATTACMAVMVDDVDAHFRHASEQGAPIEYEPVDQPYGYREYGARDSEGHLWSFMKPLD
;
A
#
# COMPACT_ATOMS: atom_id res chain seq x y z
N MET A 1 7.37 29.23 49.49
CA MET A 1 6.60 28.35 48.61
C MET A 1 7.31 28.26 47.27
N LYS A 2 7.98 27.15 46.95
CA LYS A 2 8.51 26.90 45.60
C LYS A 2 7.45 26.11 44.84
N ALA A 3 6.93 26.70 43.76
CA ALA A 3 6.04 26.03 42.82
C ALA A 3 6.81 24.87 42.19
N ARG A 4 6.33 23.65 42.43
CA ARG A 4 6.84 22.42 41.85
C ARG A 4 6.19 22.34 40.48
N SER A 5 6.92 22.66 39.39
CA SER A 5 6.42 22.46 38.04
C SER A 5 6.33 20.94 37.82
N GLN A 6 5.10 20.43 37.83
CA GLN A 6 4.81 19.02 37.61
C GLN A 6 4.95 18.81 36.10
N VAL A 7 5.93 18.02 35.70
CA VAL A 7 6.12 17.64 34.29
C VAL A 7 4.94 16.74 33.92
N ASP A 8 4.01 17.27 33.14
CA ASP A 8 2.77 16.60 32.76
C ASP A 8 3.05 15.66 31.58
N GLY A 9 3.42 14.43 31.89
CA GLY A 9 3.74 13.41 30.88
C GLY A 9 3.70 12.01 31.47
N ARG A 10 3.12 11.07 30.73
CA ARG A 10 3.03 9.65 31.12
C ARG A 10 4.35 8.94 30.86
N ARG A 11 4.77 8.08 31.80
CA ARG A 11 5.96 7.23 31.60
C ARG A 11 5.66 6.14 30.59
N VAL A 12 6.71 5.64 29.92
CA VAL A 12 6.60 4.57 28.92
C VAL A 12 5.82 3.33 29.40
N GLY A 13 5.96 2.95 30.67
CA GLY A 13 5.23 1.81 31.24
C GLY A 13 3.72 2.06 31.41
N GLU A 14 3.34 3.30 31.73
CA GLU A 14 1.93 3.70 31.84
C GLU A 14 1.26 3.77 30.47
N VAL A 15 1.99 4.27 29.46
CA VAL A 15 1.53 4.30 28.06
C VAL A 15 1.39 2.89 27.49
N ALA A 16 2.36 2.00 27.75
CA ALA A 16 2.29 0.59 27.37
C ALA A 16 1.06 -0.10 27.96
N ALA A 17 0.80 0.08 29.26
CA ALA A 17 -0.37 -0.48 29.92
C ALA A 17 -1.70 0.07 29.36
N ALA A 18 -1.78 1.36 29.08
CA ALA A 18 -2.99 2.00 28.57
C ALA A 18 -3.33 1.65 27.11
N THR A 19 -2.33 1.26 26.31
CA THR A 19 -2.49 0.97 24.87
C THR A 19 -2.41 -0.51 24.54
N GLY A 20 -2.04 -1.36 25.51
CA GLY A 20 -1.81 -2.78 25.30
C GLY A 20 -0.55 -3.11 24.50
N LEU A 21 0.31 -2.11 24.23
CA LEU A 21 1.57 -2.29 23.54
C LEU A 21 2.68 -2.67 24.52
N THR A 22 3.72 -3.33 24.01
CA THR A 22 4.92 -3.58 24.82
C THR A 22 5.80 -2.34 24.87
N VAL A 23 6.55 -2.18 25.97
CA VAL A 23 7.60 -1.14 26.08
C VAL A 23 8.61 -1.25 24.92
N ARG A 24 8.90 -2.48 24.47
CA ARG A 24 9.79 -2.73 23.31
C ARG A 24 9.21 -2.14 22.02
N THR A 25 7.90 -2.26 21.80
CA THR A 25 7.22 -1.66 20.65
C THR A 25 7.28 -0.14 20.68
N LEU A 26 7.11 0.48 21.86
CA LEU A 26 7.21 1.94 22.01
C LEU A 26 8.64 2.45 21.78
N HIS A 27 9.67 1.72 22.22
CA HIS A 27 11.06 2.05 21.88
C HIS A 27 11.34 1.92 20.40
N TYR A 28 10.82 0.87 19.75
CA TYR A 28 10.96 0.70 18.30
C TYR A 28 10.29 1.83 17.52
N TYR A 29 9.10 2.28 17.93
CA TYR A 29 8.43 3.43 17.29
C TYR A 29 9.21 4.73 17.45
N GLU A 30 9.89 4.93 18.58
CA GLU A 30 10.79 6.07 18.74
C GLU A 30 12.03 5.95 17.84
N GLU A 31 12.63 4.76 17.75
CA GLU A 31 13.83 4.48 16.93
C GLU A 31 13.61 4.77 15.45
N ILE A 32 12.45 4.39 14.92
CA ILE A 32 12.06 4.65 13.52
C ILE A 32 11.46 6.05 13.32
N GLY A 33 11.42 6.90 14.36
CA GLY A 33 10.90 8.26 14.31
C GLY A 33 9.37 8.38 14.27
N LEU A 34 8.63 7.28 14.40
CA LEU A 34 7.17 7.24 14.31
C LEU A 34 6.47 7.86 15.53
N LEU A 35 7.05 7.68 16.73
CA LEU A 35 6.57 8.28 17.98
C LEU A 35 7.76 8.73 18.85
N PRO A 36 8.34 9.91 18.57
CA PRO A 36 9.36 10.49 19.44
C PRO A 36 8.76 10.85 20.81
N ALA A 37 9.47 10.59 21.91
CA ALA A 37 9.00 11.01 23.23
C ALA A 37 9.08 12.54 23.36
N SER A 38 7.98 13.19 23.78
CA SER A 38 7.92 14.65 23.94
C SER A 38 8.98 15.20 24.89
N SER A 39 9.34 14.46 25.94
CA SER A 39 10.39 14.89 26.87
C SER A 39 11.03 13.72 27.62
N ARG A 40 12.05 14.04 28.44
CA ARG A 40 12.70 13.10 29.35
C ARG A 40 12.76 13.68 30.75
N THR A 41 12.67 12.84 31.78
CA THR A 41 12.93 13.23 33.16
C THR A 41 14.40 13.61 33.36
N GLU A 42 14.73 14.28 34.47
CA GLU A 42 16.13 14.53 34.88
C GLU A 42 16.97 13.24 34.99
N ALA A 43 16.33 12.10 35.28
CA ALA A 43 16.96 10.78 35.33
C ALA A 43 17.04 10.07 33.96
N GLY A 44 16.61 10.73 32.87
CA GLY A 44 16.69 10.22 31.49
C GLY A 44 15.52 9.34 31.04
N HIS A 45 14.46 9.19 31.84
CA HIS A 45 13.28 8.39 31.48
C HIS A 45 12.36 9.13 30.51
N ARG A 46 11.81 8.43 29.52
CA ARG A 46 10.87 8.97 28.52
C ARG A 46 9.55 9.38 29.15
N LEU A 47 9.05 10.55 28.73
CA LEU A 47 7.75 11.09 29.08
C LEU A 47 6.97 11.42 27.81
N TYR A 48 5.75 10.90 27.75
CA TYR A 48 4.84 11.08 26.63
C TYR A 48 3.76 12.09 27.01
N SER A 49 3.59 13.11 26.18
CA SER A 49 2.51 14.10 26.34
C SER A 49 1.15 13.51 25.96
N GLU A 50 0.08 14.26 26.19
CA GLU A 50 -1.26 13.88 25.72
C GLU A 50 -1.33 13.79 24.19
N ALA A 51 -0.63 14.68 23.47
CA ALA A 51 -0.53 14.64 22.02
C ALA A 51 0.21 13.38 21.51
N ASP A 52 1.25 12.92 22.23
CA ASP A 52 1.92 11.66 21.90
C ASP A 52 0.98 10.46 22.06
N VAL A 53 0.13 10.49 23.09
CA VAL A 53 -0.87 9.44 23.32
C VAL A 53 -1.95 9.45 22.21
N GLU A 54 -2.39 10.62 21.77
CA GLU A 54 -3.32 10.75 20.64
C GLU A 54 -2.69 10.22 19.34
N ARG A 55 -1.45 10.60 19.04
CA ARG A 55 -0.69 10.08 17.89
C ARG A 55 -0.56 8.55 17.98
N LEU A 56 -0.30 8.02 19.17
CA LEU A 56 -0.22 6.58 19.40
C LEU A 56 -1.55 5.85 19.16
N TYR A 57 -2.69 6.44 19.55
CA TYR A 57 -4.00 5.87 19.22
C TYR A 57 -4.25 5.83 17.72
N ARG A 58 -3.83 6.87 16.98
CA ARG A 58 -3.90 6.87 15.51
C ARG A 58 -2.99 5.80 14.89
N ILE A 59 -1.75 5.64 15.37
CA ILE A 59 -0.85 4.55 14.95
C ILE A 59 -1.52 3.19 15.16
N CYS A 60 -2.11 2.95 16.34
CA CYS A 60 -2.79 1.70 16.66
C CYS A 60 -3.99 1.44 15.74
N LEU A 61 -4.80 2.47 15.50
CA LEU A 61 -5.97 2.37 14.61
C LEU A 61 -5.54 2.03 13.18
N LEU A 62 -4.60 2.78 12.61
CA LEU A 62 -4.13 2.60 11.24
C LEU A 62 -3.46 1.24 11.05
N ARG A 63 -2.68 0.79 12.04
CA ARG A 63 -2.09 -0.56 11.99
C ARG A 63 -3.14 -1.66 12.05
N ARG A 64 -4.25 -1.44 12.74
CA ARG A 64 -5.37 -2.39 12.82
C ARG A 64 -6.23 -2.37 11.54
N LEU A 65 -6.22 -1.27 10.80
CA LEU A 65 -6.78 -1.15 9.46
C LEU A 65 -5.90 -1.80 8.38
N GLY A 66 -4.69 -2.27 8.73
CA GLY A 66 -3.81 -3.04 7.85
C GLY A 66 -2.61 -2.28 7.31
N LEU A 67 -2.44 -1.00 7.68
CA LEU A 67 -1.33 -0.19 7.17
C LEU A 67 0.02 -0.62 7.77
N GLN A 68 1.05 -0.55 6.93
CA GLN A 68 2.44 -0.75 7.31
C GLN A 68 2.97 0.48 8.06
N LEU A 69 3.99 0.31 8.90
CA LEU A 69 4.51 1.41 9.73
C LEU A 69 5.04 2.61 8.93
N GLY A 70 5.59 2.38 7.74
CA GLY A 70 6.05 3.46 6.86
C GLY A 70 4.90 4.29 6.27
N GLU A 71 3.79 3.63 5.91
CA GLU A 71 2.56 4.26 5.42
C GLU A 71 1.90 5.07 6.55
N ILE A 72 1.92 4.53 7.77
CA ILE A 72 1.43 5.21 8.97
C ILE A 72 2.24 6.49 9.26
N ALA A 73 3.56 6.48 9.09
CA ALA A 73 4.38 7.67 9.31
C ALA A 73 3.97 8.82 8.38
N HIS A 74 3.87 8.55 7.08
CA HIS A 74 3.40 9.54 6.10
C HIS A 74 1.98 10.01 6.40
N ALA A 75 1.08 9.09 6.75
CA ALA A 75 -0.31 9.39 7.08
C ALA A 75 -0.49 10.33 8.28
N LEU A 76 0.44 10.29 9.23
CA LEU A 76 0.39 11.12 10.44
C LEU A 76 1.06 12.48 10.25
N ASP A 77 1.92 12.60 9.25
CA ASP A 77 2.73 13.81 9.00
C ASP A 77 2.16 14.65 7.84
N ASP A 78 1.26 14.09 7.04
CA ASP A 78 0.56 14.78 5.95
C ASP A 78 -0.89 15.18 6.35
N PRO A 79 -1.19 16.49 6.47
CA PRO A 79 -2.54 16.97 6.77
C PRO A 79 -3.56 16.76 5.64
N ALA A 80 -3.10 16.48 4.40
CA ALA A 80 -3.94 16.10 3.28
C ALA A 80 -4.23 14.59 3.23
N TRP A 81 -3.52 13.79 4.03
CA TRP A 81 -3.71 12.35 4.05
C TRP A 81 -5.11 11.99 4.53
N ASN A 82 -5.84 11.30 3.66
CA ASN A 82 -7.27 11.10 3.84
C ASN A 82 -7.55 9.80 4.61
N LEU A 83 -7.56 9.88 5.94
CA LEU A 83 -8.02 8.80 6.83
C LEU A 83 -9.37 8.22 6.38
N ARG A 84 -10.26 9.06 5.83
CA ARG A 84 -11.53 8.61 5.27
C ARG A 84 -11.32 7.61 4.13
N SER A 85 -10.38 7.85 3.21
CA SER A 85 -10.11 6.94 2.09
C SER A 85 -9.57 5.59 2.59
N ALA A 86 -8.65 5.59 3.55
CA ALA A 86 -8.16 4.35 4.16
C ALA A 86 -9.29 3.58 4.88
N MET A 87 -10.18 4.29 5.59
CA MET A 87 -11.36 3.69 6.21
C MET A 87 -12.36 3.17 5.19
N VAL A 88 -12.61 3.88 4.10
CA VAL A 88 -13.51 3.46 3.00
C VAL A 88 -12.95 2.22 2.29
N SER A 89 -11.65 2.18 2.02
CA SER A 89 -10.99 0.99 1.46
C SER A 89 -11.13 -0.21 2.39
N HIS A 90 -10.85 -0.04 3.69
CA HIS A 90 -11.05 -1.11 4.67
C HIS A 90 -12.51 -1.55 4.80
N MET A 91 -13.47 -0.62 4.69
CA MET A 91 -14.89 -0.96 4.62
C MET A 91 -15.21 -1.84 3.42
N GLY A 92 -14.67 -1.52 2.23
CA GLY A 92 -14.84 -2.34 1.03
C GLY A 92 -14.26 -3.75 1.17
N ASP A 93 -13.11 -3.89 1.83
CA ASP A 93 -12.53 -5.20 2.14
C ASP A 93 -13.41 -6.02 3.10
N LEU A 94 -13.97 -5.36 4.13
CA LEU A 94 -14.89 -5.99 5.07
C LEU A 94 -16.19 -6.42 4.41
N ASP A 95 -16.76 -5.57 3.55
CA ASP A 95 -17.97 -5.88 2.78
C ASP A 95 -17.73 -7.08 1.86
N SER A 96 -16.60 -7.12 1.16
CA SER A 96 -16.22 -8.25 0.30
C SER A 96 -16.10 -9.57 1.09
N ARG A 97 -15.53 -9.51 2.30
CA ARG A 97 -15.45 -10.67 3.21
C ARG A 97 -16.83 -11.09 3.72
N LEU A 98 -17.69 -10.14 4.07
CA LEU A 98 -19.06 -10.41 4.50
C LEU A 98 -19.86 -11.12 3.40
N GLU A 99 -19.75 -10.66 2.16
CA GLU A 99 -20.39 -11.31 1.03
C GLU A 99 -19.88 -12.74 0.81
N ALA A 100 -18.56 -12.95 0.88
CA ALA A 100 -17.97 -14.28 0.74
C ALA A 100 -18.44 -15.24 1.84
N LEU A 101 -18.44 -14.78 3.10
CA LEU A 101 -18.95 -15.56 4.24
C LEU A 101 -20.45 -15.85 4.10
N ALA A 102 -21.23 -14.89 3.61
CA ALA A 102 -22.66 -15.09 3.36
C ALA A 102 -22.91 -16.14 2.27
N ARG A 103 -22.12 -16.14 1.19
CA ARG A 103 -22.19 -17.18 0.14
C ARG A 103 -21.87 -18.57 0.68
N LEU A 104 -20.77 -18.71 1.43
CA LEU A 104 -20.41 -19.99 2.03
C LEU A 104 -21.51 -20.48 2.99
N ARG A 105 -22.02 -19.59 3.86
CA ARG A 105 -23.12 -19.91 4.77
C ARG A 105 -24.34 -20.42 4.00
N ALA A 106 -24.72 -19.78 2.90
CA ALA A 106 -25.87 -20.18 2.10
C ALA A 106 -25.69 -21.58 1.49
N ARG A 107 -24.49 -21.91 0.99
CA ARG A 107 -24.19 -23.25 0.49
C ARG A 107 -24.24 -24.32 1.57
N ILE A 108 -23.60 -24.07 2.72
CA ILE A 108 -23.63 -24.99 3.86
C ILE A 108 -25.08 -25.19 4.33
N ALA A 109 -25.88 -24.12 4.40
CA ALA A 109 -27.30 -24.22 4.74
C ALA A 109 -28.08 -25.05 3.71
N GLY A 110 -27.77 -24.91 2.42
CA GLY A 110 -28.33 -25.74 1.34
C GLY A 110 -28.02 -27.22 1.54
N LEU A 111 -26.77 -27.57 1.88
CA LEU A 111 -26.37 -28.95 2.20
C LEU A 111 -27.07 -29.51 3.44
N VAL A 112 -27.19 -28.70 4.49
CA VAL A 112 -27.90 -29.11 5.71
C VAL A 112 -29.38 -29.38 5.40
N ALA A 113 -29.97 -28.60 4.51
CA ALA A 113 -31.37 -28.78 4.07
C ALA A 113 -31.57 -29.96 3.11
N SER A 114 -30.52 -30.43 2.41
CA SER A 114 -30.61 -31.48 1.39
C SER A 114 -30.43 -32.91 1.90
N GLN A 115 -30.48 -33.15 3.21
CA GLN A 115 -30.41 -34.51 3.74
C GLN A 115 -31.63 -35.35 3.32
N GLY A 116 -31.44 -36.25 2.34
CA GLY A 116 -32.46 -37.23 1.95
C GLY A 116 -32.28 -37.97 0.61
N ALA A 117 -31.26 -37.70 -0.21
CA ALA A 117 -31.06 -38.41 -1.47
C ALA A 117 -29.70 -39.15 -1.51
N SER A 118 -29.79 -40.45 -1.81
CA SER A 118 -28.72 -41.46 -1.83
C SER A 118 -27.49 -41.11 -2.69
N ASP A 119 -26.34 -41.59 -2.22
CA ASP A 119 -25.04 -41.87 -2.87
C ASP A 119 -24.68 -41.13 -4.18
N SER A 120 -23.68 -40.24 -4.03
CA SER A 120 -22.82 -39.67 -5.09
C SER A 120 -23.24 -38.35 -5.77
N PRO A 121 -23.52 -37.30 -4.98
CA PRO A 121 -23.04 -35.93 -5.31
C PRO A 121 -22.37 -35.18 -4.14
N LEU A 122 -22.18 -35.84 -2.99
CA LEU A 122 -21.65 -35.19 -1.77
C LEU A 122 -20.17 -34.80 -1.89
N THR A 123 -19.35 -35.56 -2.62
CA THR A 123 -17.90 -35.33 -2.69
C THR A 123 -17.53 -34.06 -3.45
N ASP A 124 -18.17 -33.79 -4.59
CA ASP A 124 -17.90 -32.58 -5.39
C ASP A 124 -18.39 -31.32 -4.67
N GLU A 125 -19.51 -31.42 -3.97
CA GLU A 125 -20.08 -30.31 -3.19
C GLU A 125 -19.25 -30.03 -1.93
N LEU A 126 -18.75 -31.08 -1.25
CA LEU A 126 -17.78 -30.96 -0.15
C LEU A 126 -16.44 -30.40 -0.63
N LEU A 127 -15.94 -30.81 -1.81
CA LEU A 127 -14.70 -30.27 -2.39
C LEU A 127 -14.86 -28.79 -2.72
N THR A 128 -15.98 -28.39 -3.33
CA THR A 128 -16.29 -26.98 -3.62
C THR A 128 -16.35 -26.14 -2.35
N ILE A 129 -16.93 -26.67 -1.27
CA ILE A 129 -16.97 -26.00 0.04
C ILE A 129 -15.59 -25.91 0.67
N LEU A 130 -14.79 -26.99 0.60
CA LEU A 130 -13.42 -26.98 1.11
C LEU A 130 -12.54 -25.98 0.35
N GLU A 131 -12.69 -25.89 -0.98
CA GLU A 131 -12.02 -24.89 -1.82
C GLU A 131 -12.46 -23.48 -1.44
N GLU A 132 -13.76 -23.21 -1.29
CA GLU A 132 -14.27 -21.89 -0.88
C GLU A 132 -13.86 -21.53 0.56
N MET A 133 -13.83 -22.48 1.49
CA MET A 133 -13.32 -22.29 2.86
C MET A 133 -11.82 -21.97 2.86
N THR A 134 -11.05 -22.65 2.00
CA THR A 134 -9.62 -22.39 1.83
C THR A 134 -9.39 -21.00 1.22
N MET A 135 -10.22 -20.60 0.25
CA MET A 135 -10.16 -19.27 -0.40
C MET A 135 -10.67 -18.13 0.50
N LEU A 136 -11.53 -18.42 1.48
CA LEU A 136 -11.94 -17.48 2.53
C LEU A 136 -10.79 -17.14 3.48
N ASP A 137 -9.90 -18.11 3.75
CA ASP A 137 -8.69 -17.91 4.55
C ASP A 137 -7.54 -17.27 3.74
N THR A 138 -7.55 -17.37 2.41
CA THR A 138 -6.66 -16.63 1.51
C THR A 138 -7.35 -15.43 0.88
N THR A 139 -7.65 -14.41 1.70
CA THR A 139 -8.00 -13.10 1.14
C THR A 139 -6.79 -12.56 0.34
N VAL A 140 -6.99 -12.20 -0.93
CA VAL A 140 -5.99 -11.43 -1.68
C VAL A 140 -5.78 -10.11 -0.94
N GLN A 141 -4.62 -9.95 -0.31
CA GLN A 141 -4.36 -8.81 0.58
C GLN A 141 -3.96 -7.55 -0.18
N ARG A 142 -3.21 -7.69 -1.28
CA ARG A 142 -2.71 -6.58 -2.10
C ARG A 142 -2.37 -7.08 -3.49
N ARG A 143 -2.57 -6.24 -4.50
CA ARG A 143 -2.02 -6.43 -5.85
C ARG A 143 -0.75 -5.60 -5.98
N ILE A 144 0.37 -6.25 -6.34
CA ILE A 144 1.63 -5.56 -6.65
C ILE A 144 1.88 -5.74 -8.15
N ALA A 145 2.05 -4.62 -8.85
CA ALA A 145 2.49 -4.65 -10.24
C ALA A 145 4.01 -4.87 -10.28
N LEU A 146 4.47 -5.78 -11.13
CA LEU A 146 5.89 -5.97 -11.42
C LEU A 146 6.16 -5.53 -12.85
N LEU A 147 7.05 -4.54 -13.00
CA LEU A 147 7.53 -4.06 -14.28
C LEU A 147 8.97 -4.51 -14.51
N VAL A 148 9.25 -4.89 -15.76
CA VAL A 148 10.56 -5.41 -16.16
C VAL A 148 11.30 -4.36 -16.97
N TYR A 149 12.57 -4.15 -16.63
CA TYR A 149 13.46 -3.18 -17.27
C TYR A 149 14.79 -3.83 -17.64
N ARG A 150 15.36 -3.43 -18.77
CA ARG A 150 16.71 -3.82 -19.16
C ARG A 150 17.75 -3.02 -18.38
N ASP A 151 17.52 -1.72 -18.22
CA ASP A 151 18.34 -0.81 -17.42
C ASP A 151 17.52 -0.31 -16.21
N LEU A 152 17.39 -1.17 -15.21
CA LEU A 152 16.55 -0.91 -14.04
C LEU A 152 17.00 0.33 -13.25
N GLU A 153 18.30 0.58 -13.12
CA GLU A 153 18.82 1.73 -12.38
C GLU A 153 18.42 3.04 -13.06
N ALA A 154 18.66 3.16 -14.36
CA ALA A 154 18.28 4.35 -15.12
C ALA A 154 16.76 4.52 -15.16
N SER A 155 16.00 3.44 -15.28
CA SER A 155 14.54 3.48 -15.26
C SER A 155 13.97 3.86 -13.90
N TYR A 156 14.55 3.39 -12.79
CA TYR A 156 14.15 3.79 -11.43
C TYR A 156 14.28 5.31 -11.26
N ASP A 157 15.45 5.87 -11.60
CA ASP A 157 15.69 7.32 -11.52
C ASP A 157 14.77 8.11 -12.47
N TYR A 158 14.53 7.59 -13.67
CA TYR A 158 13.61 8.18 -14.63
C TYR A 158 12.19 8.25 -14.05
N LEU A 159 11.67 7.16 -13.50
CA LEU A 159 10.28 7.08 -13.04
C LEU A 159 10.03 8.00 -11.85
N ILE A 160 11.02 8.18 -10.96
CA ILE A 160 10.94 9.14 -9.86
C ILE A 160 10.97 10.57 -10.39
N ARG A 161 11.96 10.89 -11.23
CA ARG A 161 12.16 12.28 -11.69
C ARG A 161 11.07 12.74 -12.65
N VAL A 162 10.72 11.90 -13.62
CA VAL A 162 9.85 12.26 -14.75
C VAL A 162 8.38 12.05 -14.41
N PHE A 163 8.03 10.96 -13.72
CA PHE A 163 6.64 10.67 -13.33
C PHE A 163 6.34 10.96 -11.86
N GLY A 164 7.28 11.53 -11.11
CA GLY A 164 7.03 11.94 -9.73
C GLY A 164 6.71 10.79 -8.77
N LEU A 165 7.04 9.54 -9.14
CA LEU A 165 6.83 8.39 -8.25
C LEU A 165 7.76 8.49 -7.04
N GLY A 166 7.30 8.00 -5.89
CA GLY A 166 8.11 8.05 -4.68
C GLY A 166 9.23 6.99 -4.71
N PRO A 167 10.42 7.29 -4.14
CA PRO A 167 11.51 6.33 -4.06
C PRO A 167 11.16 5.18 -3.09
N GLY A 168 11.48 3.95 -3.48
CA GLY A 168 11.47 2.76 -2.62
C GLY A 168 12.84 2.08 -2.56
N GLN A 169 12.90 0.85 -2.02
CA GLN A 169 14.16 0.13 -1.84
C GLN A 169 14.75 -0.34 -3.17
N LEU A 170 16.08 -0.28 -3.28
CA LEU A 170 16.86 -0.98 -4.31
C LEU A 170 17.68 -2.09 -3.65
N ALA A 171 17.47 -3.34 -4.08
CA ALA A 171 18.26 -4.47 -3.61
C ALA A 171 19.36 -4.82 -4.62
N ARG A 172 20.55 -5.13 -4.10
CA ARG A 172 21.72 -5.49 -4.90
C ARG A 172 22.26 -6.86 -4.49
N ASP A 173 22.85 -7.57 -5.44
CA ASP A 173 23.60 -8.81 -5.16
C ASP A 173 25.01 -8.52 -4.63
N GLU A 174 25.77 -9.58 -4.31
CA GLU A 174 27.17 -9.47 -3.83
C GLU A 174 28.11 -8.79 -4.84
N ALA A 175 27.76 -8.80 -6.12
CA ALA A 175 28.50 -8.12 -7.18
C ALA A 175 28.08 -6.65 -7.37
N GLY A 176 27.14 -6.15 -6.56
CA GLY A 176 26.64 -4.78 -6.61
C GLY A 176 25.60 -4.52 -7.71
N ARG A 177 25.13 -5.54 -8.42
CA ARG A 177 24.13 -5.41 -9.48
C ARG A 177 22.75 -5.30 -8.86
N ILE A 178 21.90 -4.43 -9.41
CA ILE A 178 20.52 -4.33 -8.95
C ILE A 178 19.74 -5.56 -9.39
N VAL A 179 19.09 -6.21 -8.44
CA VAL A 179 18.27 -7.42 -8.66
C VAL A 179 16.79 -7.19 -8.40
N HIS A 180 16.44 -6.11 -7.70
CA HIS A 180 15.06 -5.73 -7.39
C HIS A 180 15.01 -4.23 -7.06
N GLY A 181 13.92 -3.58 -7.46
CA GLY A 181 13.64 -2.20 -7.11
C GLY A 181 12.18 -2.00 -6.72
N GLU A 182 11.91 -0.95 -5.96
CA GLU A 182 10.56 -0.60 -5.54
C GLU A 182 10.29 0.88 -5.77
N LEU A 183 9.10 1.21 -6.27
CA LEU A 183 8.61 2.58 -6.35
C LEU A 183 7.31 2.70 -5.56
N GLN A 184 7.14 3.81 -4.86
CA GLN A 184 5.89 4.16 -4.19
C GLN A 184 4.97 4.86 -5.19
N ALA A 185 3.71 4.43 -5.27
CA ALA A 185 2.69 5.02 -6.12
C ALA A 185 1.36 5.05 -5.37
N GLY A 186 1.01 6.20 -4.82
CA GLY A 186 -0.20 6.39 -4.01
C GLY A 186 -0.19 5.52 -2.75
N ASP A 187 -1.16 4.60 -2.65
CA ASP A 187 -1.29 3.61 -1.58
C ASP A 187 -0.58 2.27 -1.91
N GLY A 188 0.16 2.24 -3.01
CA GLY A 188 0.75 1.06 -3.65
C GLY A 188 2.27 1.06 -3.69
N VAL A 189 2.83 -0.14 -3.87
CA VAL A 189 4.22 -0.33 -4.31
C VAL A 189 4.19 -0.95 -5.70
N ILE A 190 5.06 -0.47 -6.58
CA ILE A 190 5.39 -1.10 -7.86
C ILE A 190 6.76 -1.77 -7.69
N TRP A 191 6.85 -3.03 -8.07
CA TRP A 191 8.11 -3.76 -8.13
C TRP A 191 8.75 -3.59 -9.49
N LEU A 192 10.07 -3.40 -9.48
CA LEU A 192 10.91 -3.35 -10.66
C LEU A 192 11.84 -4.55 -10.63
N HIS A 193 11.97 -5.23 -11.76
CA HIS A 193 12.85 -6.39 -11.90
C HIS A 193 13.69 -6.28 -13.18
N PRO A 194 14.98 -6.67 -13.16
CA PRO A 194 15.76 -6.75 -14.37
C PRO A 194 15.18 -7.82 -15.32
N GLU A 195 15.54 -7.78 -16.60
CA GLU A 195 15.23 -8.90 -17.50
C GLU A 195 15.80 -10.21 -16.95
N LEU A 196 15.00 -11.28 -17.02
CA LEU A 196 15.39 -12.61 -16.53
C LEU A 196 14.90 -13.68 -17.52
N PRO A 197 15.70 -14.03 -18.53
CA PRO A 197 15.30 -14.96 -19.59
C PRO A 197 14.89 -16.35 -19.07
N SER A 198 15.50 -16.83 -17.99
CA SER A 198 15.17 -18.12 -17.39
C SER A 198 13.74 -18.19 -16.84
N MET A 199 13.11 -17.04 -16.55
CA MET A 199 11.72 -16.93 -16.14
C MET A 199 10.84 -16.27 -17.20
N GLY A 200 11.36 -16.02 -18.40
CA GLY A 200 10.64 -15.35 -19.48
C GLY A 200 10.32 -13.86 -19.23
N LEU A 201 11.03 -13.21 -18.32
CA LEU A 201 10.83 -11.78 -18.02
C LEU A 201 11.63 -10.93 -19.02
N SER A 202 10.94 -10.12 -19.83
CA SER A 202 11.53 -9.22 -20.83
C SER A 202 10.90 -7.83 -20.75
N SER A 203 11.66 -6.77 -21.00
CA SER A 203 11.12 -5.41 -21.02
C SER A 203 10.43 -5.10 -22.36
N PRO A 204 9.53 -4.10 -22.41
CA PRO A 204 8.91 -3.64 -23.66
C PRO A 204 9.93 -3.29 -24.75
N LYS A 205 11.09 -2.76 -24.35
CA LYS A 205 12.20 -2.44 -25.25
C LYS A 205 12.84 -3.68 -25.89
N ALA A 206 12.87 -4.82 -25.19
CA ALA A 206 13.35 -6.07 -25.77
C ALA A 206 12.34 -6.69 -26.72
N VAL A 207 11.06 -6.68 -26.35
CA VAL A 207 10.03 -7.32 -27.15
C VAL A 207 9.51 -6.43 -28.29
N GLY A 208 9.78 -5.12 -28.25
CA GLY A 208 9.31 -4.15 -29.24
C GLY A 208 7.80 -3.87 -29.16
N ALA A 209 7.17 -4.19 -28.04
CA ALA A 209 5.74 -4.05 -27.82
C ALA A 209 5.44 -3.77 -26.34
N THR A 210 4.38 -3.02 -26.07
CA THR A 210 3.89 -2.81 -24.71
C THR A 210 3.25 -4.10 -24.19
N THR A 211 3.81 -4.66 -23.12
CA THR A 211 3.32 -5.90 -22.49
C THR A 211 2.32 -5.66 -21.37
N ALA A 212 2.31 -4.45 -20.78
CA ALA A 212 1.36 -3.99 -19.78
C ALA A 212 1.17 -2.47 -19.88
N CYS A 213 -0.02 -2.00 -19.50
CA CYS A 213 -0.31 -0.59 -19.30
C CYS A 213 -0.60 -0.34 -17.82
N MET A 214 -0.04 0.73 -17.26
CA MET A 214 -0.28 1.12 -15.88
C MET A 214 -1.12 2.39 -15.82
N ALA A 215 -2.23 2.34 -15.10
CA ALA A 215 -3.02 3.52 -14.80
C ALA A 215 -2.76 3.98 -13.35
N VAL A 216 -2.48 5.26 -13.16
CA VAL A 216 -2.14 5.86 -11.88
C VAL A 216 -3.05 7.06 -11.61
N MET A 217 -3.62 7.12 -10.42
CA MET A 217 -4.44 8.25 -10.00
C MET A 217 -3.56 9.43 -9.57
N VAL A 218 -3.88 10.63 -10.04
CA VAL A 218 -3.18 11.88 -9.66
C VAL A 218 -4.19 12.96 -9.29
N ASP A 219 -3.80 13.87 -8.38
CA ASP A 219 -4.69 14.93 -7.89
C ASP A 219 -5.01 15.99 -8.95
N ASP A 220 -4.06 16.26 -9.84
CA ASP A 220 -4.13 17.22 -10.94
C ASP A 220 -3.40 16.65 -12.17
N VAL A 221 -4.19 16.19 -13.14
CA VAL A 221 -3.72 15.57 -14.38
C VAL A 221 -2.94 16.57 -15.24
N ASP A 222 -3.37 17.82 -15.30
CA ASP A 222 -2.72 18.85 -16.12
C ASP A 222 -1.39 19.28 -15.53
N ALA A 223 -1.32 19.42 -14.21
CA ALA A 223 -0.06 19.72 -13.52
C ALA A 223 0.95 18.58 -13.67
N HIS A 224 0.50 17.34 -13.49
CA HIS A 224 1.34 16.16 -13.66
C HIS A 224 1.84 16.02 -15.10
N PHE A 225 0.97 16.26 -16.09
CA PHE A 225 1.32 16.30 -17.51
C PHE A 225 2.41 17.34 -17.80
N ARG A 226 2.25 18.59 -17.32
CA ARG A 226 3.25 19.65 -17.52
C ARG A 226 4.61 19.24 -16.97
N HIS A 227 4.64 18.72 -15.73
CA HIS A 227 5.87 18.22 -15.11
C HIS A 227 6.54 17.13 -15.95
N ALA A 228 5.79 16.08 -16.33
CA ALA A 228 6.32 14.97 -17.11
C ALA A 228 6.85 15.42 -18.49
N SER A 229 6.10 16.29 -19.16
CA SER A 229 6.47 16.85 -20.47
C SER A 229 7.73 17.70 -20.39
N GLU A 230 7.83 18.60 -19.39
CA GLU A 230 9.02 19.42 -19.14
C GLU A 230 10.28 18.59 -18.80
N GLN A 231 10.09 17.43 -18.16
CA GLN A 231 11.16 16.47 -17.88
C GLN A 231 11.52 15.59 -19.09
N GLY A 232 10.84 15.75 -20.23
CA GLY A 232 11.12 15.06 -21.49
C GLY A 232 10.42 13.71 -21.65
N ALA A 233 9.31 13.48 -20.97
CA ALA A 233 8.52 12.27 -21.17
C ALA A 233 8.02 12.16 -22.62
N PRO A 234 8.14 10.99 -23.27
CA PRO A 234 7.42 10.72 -24.51
C PRO A 234 5.91 10.68 -24.25
N ILE A 235 5.20 11.74 -24.64
CA ILE A 235 3.75 11.85 -24.51
C ILE A 235 3.08 11.05 -25.63
N GLU A 236 2.17 10.14 -25.26
CA GLU A 236 1.35 9.37 -26.20
C GLU A 236 0.09 10.16 -26.59
N TYR A 237 -0.56 10.80 -25.62
CA TYR A 237 -1.66 11.75 -25.83
C TYR A 237 -1.74 12.77 -24.68
N GLU A 238 -2.13 14.00 -25.01
CA GLU A 238 -2.29 15.11 -24.06
C GLU A 238 -3.54 14.94 -23.17
N PRO A 239 -3.64 15.71 -22.05
CA PRO A 239 -4.80 15.65 -21.15
C PRO A 239 -6.14 15.84 -21.86
N VAL A 240 -7.01 14.84 -21.72
CA VAL A 240 -8.34 14.80 -22.35
C VAL A 240 -9.38 14.27 -21.38
N ASP A 241 -10.58 14.86 -21.44
CA ASP A 241 -11.74 14.36 -20.71
C ASP A 241 -12.35 13.19 -21.49
N GLN A 242 -12.39 12.04 -20.85
CA GLN A 242 -12.85 10.78 -21.43
C GLN A 242 -14.36 10.60 -21.25
N PRO A 243 -15.04 9.95 -22.21
CA PRO A 243 -16.50 9.73 -22.15
C PRO A 243 -16.93 8.84 -20.97
N TYR A 244 -15.99 8.15 -20.33
CA TYR A 244 -16.20 7.31 -19.15
C TYR A 244 -15.91 8.03 -17.82
N GLY A 245 -15.80 9.37 -17.83
CA GLY A 245 -15.83 10.18 -16.60
C GLY A 245 -14.48 10.45 -15.96
N TYR A 246 -13.39 10.39 -16.71
CA TYR A 246 -12.04 10.67 -16.20
C TYR A 246 -11.35 11.72 -17.07
N ARG A 247 -10.57 12.60 -16.44
CA ARG A 247 -9.53 13.37 -17.13
C ARG A 247 -8.25 12.55 -17.09
N GLU A 248 -7.57 12.37 -18.22
CA GLU A 248 -6.32 11.60 -18.25
C GLU A 248 -5.39 11.99 -19.40
N TYR A 249 -4.11 11.64 -19.28
CA TYR A 249 -3.13 11.71 -20.36
C TYR A 249 -2.26 10.45 -20.39
N GLY A 250 -1.70 10.14 -21.56
CA GLY A 250 -0.84 8.97 -21.76
C GLY A 250 0.61 9.34 -22.02
N ALA A 251 1.54 8.57 -21.45
CA ALA A 251 2.97 8.70 -21.71
C ALA A 251 3.68 7.35 -21.72
N ARG A 252 4.86 7.30 -22.33
CA ARG A 252 5.77 6.16 -22.25
C ARG A 252 6.93 6.46 -21.32
N ASP A 253 7.45 5.43 -20.67
CA ASP A 253 8.68 5.56 -19.89
C ASP A 253 9.95 5.34 -20.73
N SER A 254 11.11 5.37 -20.06
CA SER A 254 12.44 5.17 -20.65
C SER A 254 12.61 3.87 -21.47
N GLU A 255 11.74 2.88 -21.29
CA GLU A 255 11.79 1.60 -22.01
C GLU A 255 10.51 1.24 -22.77
N GLY A 256 9.51 2.13 -22.77
CA GLY A 256 8.32 1.99 -23.61
C GLY A 256 7.12 1.31 -22.93
N HIS A 257 7.12 1.13 -21.60
CA HIS A 257 5.87 0.82 -20.89
C HIS A 257 4.89 1.99 -21.09
N LEU A 258 3.61 1.66 -21.25
CA LEU A 258 2.56 2.67 -21.39
C LEU A 258 1.97 3.01 -20.02
N TRP A 259 1.84 4.30 -19.77
CA TRP A 259 1.30 4.85 -18.53
C TRP A 259 0.12 5.77 -18.85
N SER A 260 -0.97 5.64 -18.10
CA SER A 260 -2.07 6.61 -18.05
C SER A 260 -2.10 7.25 -16.66
N PHE A 261 -2.15 8.58 -16.61
CA PHE A 261 -2.33 9.33 -15.37
C PHE A 261 -3.68 10.00 -15.40
N MET A 262 -4.50 9.75 -14.38
CA MET A 262 -5.94 10.04 -14.45
C MET A 262 -6.54 10.53 -13.14
N LYS A 263 -7.69 11.20 -13.26
CA LYS A 263 -8.53 11.67 -12.16
C LYS A 263 -10.00 11.59 -12.57
N PRO A 264 -10.96 11.24 -11.68
CA PRO A 264 -12.37 11.36 -12.00
C PRO A 264 -12.75 12.81 -12.30
N LEU A 265 -13.67 13.01 -13.22
CA LEU A 265 -14.30 14.32 -13.42
C LEU A 265 -15.25 14.63 -12.26
N ASP A 266 -15.34 15.90 -11.88
CA ASP A 266 -16.23 16.40 -10.82
C ASP A 266 -17.72 16.42 -11.26
#